data_AF-A0A7C1GDJ1-F1
#
_entry.id   AF-A0A7C1GDJ1-F1
#
_cell.length_a   1.000
_cell.length_b   1.000
_cell.length_c   1.000
_cell.angle_alpha   90.00
_cell.angle_beta   90.00
_cell.angle_gamma   90.00
#
_symmetry.space_group_name_H-M   'P 1'
#
loop_
_entity.id
_entity.type
_entity.pdbx_description
1 polymer ?
#
loop_
_entity_poly.entity_id
_entity_poly.type
_entity_poly.pdbx_seq_one_letter_code
_entity_poly.pdbx_strand_id
1 'polypeptide(L)' 'GVPMNVELRLSVEDSPNSAGCAIDAIRCSKIALDRGIGGPLLSISSYTMKHPLQQFSDNRARQMVEEFIEDKRER' A
#
# COMPACT_ATOMS: atom_id res chain seq x y z
N GLY A 1 -36.86 -6.41 1.65
CA GLY A 1 -35.82 -5.90 0.73
C GLY A 1 -36.13 -6.39 -0.67
N VAL A 2 -35.84 -5.58 -1.69
CA VAL A 2 -36.03 -5.92 -3.11
C VAL A 2 -34.80 -6.69 -3.63
N PRO A 3 -34.93 -7.68 -4.52
CA PRO A 3 -33.76 -8.39 -5.05
C PRO A 3 -32.84 -7.45 -5.86
N MET A 4 -31.54 -7.49 -5.60
CA MET A 4 -30.51 -6.78 -6.36
C MET A 4 -29.44 -7.78 -6.82
N ASN A 5 -29.08 -7.72 -8.10
CA ASN A 5 -28.03 -8.54 -8.70
C ASN A 5 -27.03 -7.63 -9.44
N VAL A 6 -25.74 -7.96 -9.37
CA VAL A 6 -24.66 -7.28 -10.10
C VAL A 6 -23.73 -8.34 -10.69
N GLU A 7 -23.47 -8.26 -12.00
CA GLU A 7 -22.51 -9.11 -12.71
C GLU A 7 -21.48 -8.22 -13.41
N LEU A 8 -20.19 -8.54 -13.24
CA LEU A 8 -19.07 -7.73 -13.72
C LEU A 8 -17.97 -8.64 -14.29
N ARG A 9 -17.36 -8.23 -15.40
CA ARG A 9 -16.19 -8.88 -15.99
C ARG A 9 -15.06 -7.87 -16.17
N LEU A 10 -13.89 -8.19 -15.66
CA LEU A 10 -12.66 -7.41 -15.80
C LEU A 10 -11.57 -8.28 -16.42
N SER A 11 -10.85 -7.76 -17.41
CA SER A 11 -9.70 -8.41 -18.05
C SER A 11 -8.50 -7.49 -17.90
N VAL A 12 -7.48 -7.94 -17.20
CA VAL A 12 -6.25 -7.18 -16.92
C VAL A 12 -5.04 -8.12 -16.96
N GLU A 13 -3.87 -7.53 -17.19
CA GLU A 13 -2.59 -8.21 -17.06
C GLU A 13 -2.16 -8.20 -15.58
N ASP A 14 -1.93 -9.38 -14.98
CA ASP A 14 -1.65 -9.50 -13.54
C ASP A 14 -0.29 -8.89 -13.15
N SER A 15 0.77 -9.18 -13.91
CA SER A 15 2.11 -8.70 -13.59
C SER A 15 2.23 -7.17 -13.64
N PRO A 16 1.75 -6.47 -14.69
CA PRO A 16 1.73 -5.00 -14.70
C PRO A 16 0.83 -4.40 -13.62
N ASN A 17 -0.28 -5.06 -13.26
CA ASN A 17 -1.21 -4.57 -12.23
C ASN A 17 -0.54 -4.46 -10.86
N SER A 18 0.44 -5.32 -10.56
CA SER A 18 1.19 -5.29 -9.30
C SER A 18 2.52 -4.53 -9.38
N ALA A 19 3.02 -4.22 -10.58
CA ALA A 19 4.31 -3.59 -10.77
C ALA A 19 4.38 -2.18 -10.15
N GLY A 20 3.31 -1.39 -10.26
CA GLY A 20 3.22 -0.06 -9.64
C GLY A 20 3.35 -0.12 -8.11
N CYS A 21 2.59 -1.02 -7.48
CA CYS A 21 2.65 -1.28 -6.05
C CYS A 21 4.05 -1.69 -5.59
N ALA A 22 4.72 -2.55 -6.37
CA ALA A 22 6.08 -3.00 -6.06
C ALA A 22 7.11 -1.86 -6.16
N ILE A 23 7.02 -1.00 -7.17
CA ILE A 23 7.91 0.16 -7.34
C ILE A 23 7.82 1.08 -6.12
N ASP A 24 6.62 1.40 -5.66
CA ASP A 24 6.43 2.28 -4.51
C ASP A 24 6.90 1.64 -3.20
N ALA A 25 6.66 0.35 -3.01
CA ALA A 25 7.20 -0.41 -1.87
C ALA A 25 8.73 -0.40 -1.83
N ILE A 26 9.39 -0.60 -2.97
CA ILE A 26 10.86 -0.55 -3.08
C ILE A 26 11.39 0.85 -2.76
N ARG A 27 10.75 1.90 -3.28
CA ARG A 27 11.17 3.29 -3.04
C ARG A 27 11.01 3.68 -1.57
N CYS A 28 9.90 3.30 -0.93
CA CYS A 28 9.73 3.52 0.52
C CYS A 28 10.75 2.74 1.34
N SER A 29 11.10 1.52 0.91
CA SER A 29 12.15 0.72 1.55
C SER A 29 13.52 1.40 1.44
N LYS A 30 13.81 2.06 0.31
CA LYS A 30 15.03 2.84 0.14
C LYS A 30 15.07 4.07 1.06
N ILE A 31 13.95 4.78 1.19
CA ILE A 31 13.82 5.90 2.14
C ILE A 31 14.08 5.44 3.58
N ALA A 32 13.49 4.31 3.98
CA ALA A 32 13.71 3.75 5.30
C ALA A 32 15.18 3.39 5.54
N LEU A 33 15.82 2.77 4.55
CA LEU A 33 17.25 2.45 4.61
C LEU A 33 18.10 3.71 4.79
N ASP A 34 17.81 4.78 4.05
CA ASP A 34 18.53 6.05 4.13
C ASP A 34 18.34 6.74 5.49
N ARG A 35 17.20 6.52 6.15
CA ARG A 35 16.90 7.01 7.50
C ARG A 35 17.35 6.06 8.60
N GLY A 36 17.97 4.91 8.27
CA GLY A 36 18.38 3.90 9.25
C GLY A 36 17.22 3.19 9.96
N ILE A 37 16.03 3.19 9.36
CA ILE A 37 14.82 2.57 9.90
C ILE A 37 14.80 1.09 9.51
N GLY A 38 14.79 0.22 10.53
CA GLY A 38 14.67 -1.23 10.37
C GLY A 38 13.29 -1.76 10.73
N GLY A 39 13.02 -2.99 10.29
CA GLY A 39 11.76 -3.68 10.56
C GLY A 39 10.63 -3.33 9.57
N PRO A 40 9.40 -3.78 9.83
CA PRO A 40 8.29 -3.60 8.91
C PRO A 40 7.85 -2.13 8.75
N LEU A 41 7.73 -1.65 7.52
CA LEU A 41 7.16 -0.34 7.19
C LEU A 41 5.64 -0.44 7.11
N LEU A 42 4.96 -0.10 8.20
CA LEU A 42 3.52 -0.30 8.36
C LEU A 42 2.70 0.54 7.36
N SER A 43 3.12 1.77 7.10
CA SER A 43 2.52 2.68 6.11
C SER A 43 2.41 2.04 4.73
N ILE A 44 3.52 1.80 4.05
CA ILE A 44 3.52 1.28 2.69
C ILE A 44 3.02 -0.16 2.60
N SER A 45 3.24 -0.98 3.64
CA SER A 45 2.70 -2.33 3.69
C SER A 45 1.18 -2.31 3.70
N SER A 46 0.57 -1.45 4.53
CA SER A 46 -0.88 -1.33 4.59
C SER A 46 -1.53 -0.80 3.32
N TYR A 47 -0.75 -0.14 2.45
CA TYR A 47 -1.24 0.43 1.20
C TYR A 47 -1.06 -0.49 -0.02
N THR A 48 -0.04 -1.33 -0.02
CA THR A 48 0.36 -2.12 -1.21
C THR A 48 0.25 -3.63 -1.05
N MET A 49 0.07 -4.14 0.18
CA MET A 49 0.04 -5.58 0.46
C MET A 49 -1.39 -6.06 0.76
N LYS A 50 -1.75 -7.24 0.22
CA LYS A 50 -3.07 -7.87 0.49
C LYS A 50 -3.27 -8.26 1.96
N HIS A 51 -2.18 -8.63 2.64
CA HIS A 51 -2.19 -9.08 4.03
C HIS A 51 -1.11 -8.34 4.84
N PRO A 52 -1.33 -7.05 5.14
CA PRO A 52 -0.38 -6.30 5.95
C PRO A 52 -0.45 -6.76 7.42
N LEU A 53 0.65 -6.53 8.17
CA LEU A 53 0.70 -6.81 9.61
C LEU A 53 -0.34 -6.01 10.41
N GLN A 54 -0.67 -4.80 9.95
CA GLN A 54 -1.71 -3.95 10.50
C GLN A 54 -2.60 -3.47 9.36
N GLN A 55 -3.91 -3.69 9.49
CA GLN A 55 -4.88 -3.27 8.49
C GLN A 55 -5.39 -1.86 8.78
N PHE A 56 -5.47 -1.06 7.72
CA PHE A 56 -6.04 0.28 7.73
C PHE A 56 -6.98 0.40 6.52
N SER A 57 -7.88 1.37 6.54
CA SER A 57 -8.61 1.71 5.31
C SER A 57 -7.66 2.28 4.26
N ASP A 58 -7.91 2.02 2.97
CA ASP A 58 -7.04 2.45 1.87
C ASP A 58 -6.73 3.95 1.93
N ASN A 59 -7.73 4.78 2.25
CA ASN A 59 -7.56 6.22 2.42
C ASN A 59 -6.58 6.58 3.54
N ARG A 60 -6.64 5.86 4.67
CA ARG A 60 -5.74 6.09 5.80
C ARG A 60 -4.34 5.57 5.48
N ALA A 61 -4.23 4.38 4.89
CA ALA A 61 -2.96 3.81 4.44
C ALA A 61 -2.24 4.75 3.47
N ARG A 62 -2.96 5.34 2.51
CA ARG A 62 -2.41 6.35 1.59
C ARG A 62 -1.85 7.56 2.33
N GLN A 63 -2.60 8.13 3.27
CA GLN A 63 -2.13 9.27 4.08
C GLN A 63 -0.88 8.91 4.87
N MET A 64 -0.81 7.71 5.44
CA MET A 64 0.36 7.25 6.18
C MET A 64 1.60 7.12 5.28
N VAL A 65 1.43 6.71 4.02
CA VAL A 65 2.55 6.71 3.05
C VAL A 65 3.04 8.12 2.77
N GLU A 66 2.13 9.09 2.54
CA GLU A 66 2.52 10.50 2.34
C GLU A 66 3.23 11.07 3.58
N GLU A 67 2.68 10.84 4.78
CA GLU A 67 3.31 11.23 6.06
C GLU A 67 4.72 10.64 6.19
N PHE A 68 4.92 9.37 5.78
CA PHE A 68 6.22 8.71 5.81
C PHE A 68 7.20 9.34 4.80
N ILE A 69 6.76 9.61 3.57
CA ILE A 69 7.60 10.26 2.54
C ILE A 69 8.03 11.66 2.99
N GLU A 70 7.11 12.43 3.57
CA GLU A 70 7.36 13.78 4.11
C GLU A 70 8.15 13.82 5.43
N ASP A 71 8.57 12.65 5.95
CA ASP A 71 9.30 12.52 7.22
C ASP A 71 8.52 13.00 8.45
N LYS A 72 7.18 12.99 8.37
CA LYS A 72 6.26 13.27 9.49
C LYS A 72 5.89 12.00 10.26
N ARG A 73 6.31 10.84 9.78
CA ARG A 73 6.04 9.52 10.34
C ARG A 73 7.28 8.64 10.22
N GLU A 74 7.53 7.87 11.27
CA GLU A 74 8.65 6.94 11.33
C GLU A 74 8.42 5.67 10.48
N ARG A 75 7.21 5.08 10.50
CA ARG A 75 6.91 3.80 9.81
C ARG A 75 5.47 3.69 9.33
#